data_AF-A0A3D5YCT8-F1
#
_entry.id   AF-A0A3D5YCT8-F1
#
_cell.length_a   1.000
_cell.length_b   1.000
_cell.length_c   1.000
_cell.angle_alpha   90.00
_cell.angle_beta   90.00
_cell.angle_gamma   90.00
#
_symmetry.space_group_name_H-M   'P 1'
#
loop_
_entity.id
_entity.type
_entity.pdbx_description
1 polymer ?
#
loop_
_entity_poly.entity_id
_entity_poly.type
_entity_poly.pdbx_seq_one_letter_code
_entity_poly.pdbx_strand_id
1 'polypeptide(L)' 'EGIMYIDNESQQVYPGQTIYMPPNARQRIKNTGKTDLKFLCIVDPAWKKKDEEIL' A
#
# COMPACT_ATOMS: atom_id res chain seq x y z
N GLU A 1 11.65 -4.93 6.77
CA GLU A 1 10.64 -4.37 7.69
C GLU A 1 9.93 -3.25 6.96
N GLY A 2 8.60 -3.20 7.05
CA GLY A 2 7.81 -2.14 6.46
C GLY A 2 6.78 -1.61 7.44
N ILE A 3 6.33 -0.38 7.20
CA ILE A 3 5.14 0.18 7.86
C ILE A 3 4.15 0.58 6.76
N MET A 4 2.92 0.08 6.87
CA MET A 4 1.80 0.51 6.05
C MET A 4 1.08 1.66 6.76
N TYR A 5 0.74 2.70 6.01
CA TYR A 5 -0.08 3.82 6.44
C TYR A 5 -1.37 3.82 5.63
N ILE A 6 -2.51 3.88 6.31
CA ILE A 6 -3.85 3.97 5.70
C ILE A 6 -4.59 5.06 6.48
N ASP A 7 -4.84 6.19 5.82
CA ASP A 7 -5.38 7.40 6.43
C ASP A 7 -4.58 7.81 7.68
N ASN A 8 -5.19 7.71 8.86
CA ASN A 8 -4.58 8.09 10.14
C ASN A 8 -4.00 6.89 10.91
N GLU A 9 -4.11 5.67 10.36
CA GLU A 9 -3.62 4.45 10.99
C GLU A 9 -2.28 4.02 10.38
N SER A 10 -1.46 3.36 11.21
CA SER A 10 -0.23 2.74 10.72
C SER A 10 0.09 1.47 11.47
N GLN A 11 0.67 0.50 10.74
CA GLN A 11 1.02 -0.79 11.31
C GLN A 11 2.29 -1.36 10.67
N GLN A 12 3.08 -2.08 11.46
CA GLN A 12 4.20 -2.87 10.94
C GLN A 12 3.67 -4.03 10.09
N VAL A 13 4.35 -4.29 8.99
CA VAL A 13 3.99 -5.36 8.05
C VAL A 13 5.11 -6.37 7.88
N TYR A 14 4.71 -7.63 7.69
CA TYR A 14 5.58 -8.79 7.63
C TYR A 14 5.21 -9.68 6.43
N PRO A 15 6.17 -10.48 5.91
CA PRO A 15 5.88 -11.44 4.85
C PRO A 15 4.72 -12.39 5.23
N GLY A 16 3.85 -12.66 4.26
CA GLY A 16 2.67 -13.53 4.43
C GLY A 16 1.40 -12.81 4.88
N GLN A 17 1.48 -11.53 5.28
CA GLN A 17 0.29 -10.73 5.58
C GLN A 17 -0.38 -10.20 4.30
N THR A 18 -1.71 -10.13 4.33
CA THR A 18 -2.52 -9.46 3.31
C THR A 18 -3.24 -8.30 3.97
N ILE A 19 -3.24 -7.14 3.31
CA ILE A 19 -3.86 -5.93 3.83
C ILE A 19 -4.88 -5.45 2.80
N TYR A 20 -6.12 -5.31 3.23
CA TYR A 20 -7.19 -4.75 2.40
C TYR A 20 -7.06 -3.23 2.36
N MET A 21 -7.04 -2.66 1.16
CA MET A 21 -7.06 -1.21 0.95
C MET A 21 -8.51 -0.74 0.76
N PRO A 22 -9.09 0.01 1.71
CA PRO A 22 -10.43 0.54 1.54
C PRO A 22 -10.49 1.52 0.36
N PRO A 23 -11.61 1.58 -0.38
CA PRO A 23 -11.82 2.59 -1.41
C PRO A 23 -11.60 4.00 -0.87
N ASN A 24 -10.95 4.85 -1.67
CA ASN A 24 -10.63 6.25 -1.36
C ASN A 24 -9.69 6.48 -0.16
N ALA A 25 -9.16 5.44 0.47
CA ALA A 25 -8.20 5.59 1.56
C ALA A 25 -6.85 6.10 1.05
N ARG A 26 -6.25 7.05 1.76
CA ARG A 26 -4.90 7.53 1.46
C ARG A 26 -3.89 6.54 1.98
N GLN A 27 -3.26 5.81 1.06
CA GLN A 27 -2.29 4.77 1.38
C GLN A 27 -0.85 5.17 1.09
N ARG A 28 0.08 4.68 1.91
CA ARG A 28 1.53 4.72 1.64
C ARG A 28 2.22 3.58 2.39
N ILE A 29 3.18 2.92 1.75
CA ILE A 29 4.08 1.98 2.43
C ILE A 29 5.48 2.59 2.57
N LYS A 30 6.12 2.39 3.73
CA LYS A 30 7.48 2.84 4.02
C LYS A 30 8.38 1.64 4.31
N ASN A 31 9.50 1.56 3.61
CA ASN A 31 10.59 0.65 3.99
C ASN A 31 11.32 1.23 5.21
N THR A 32 11.38 0.47 6.31
CA THR A 32 12.09 0.84 7.54
C THR A 32 13.35 0.02 7.77
N GLY A 33 13.64 -0.94 6.89
CA GLY A 33 14.80 -1.80 6.98
C GLY A 33 16.01 -1.30 6.18
N LYS A 34 17.06 -2.12 6.15
CA LYS A 34 18.30 -1.89 5.38
C LYS A 34 18.35 -2.60 4.03
N THR A 35 17.30 -3.35 3.69
CA THR A 35 17.19 -4.14 2.46
C THR A 35 15.94 -3.76 1.71
N ASP A 36 15.83 -4.17 0.44
CA ASP A 36 14.64 -3.93 -0.36
C ASP A 36 13.37 -4.48 0.31
N LEU A 37 12.32 -3.67 0.31
CA LEU A 37 10.97 -4.10 0.65
C LEU A 37 10.26 -4.49 -0.64
N LYS A 38 9.95 -5.78 -0.80
CA LYS A 38 9.22 -6.32 -1.94
C LYS A 38 7.83 -6.76 -1.50
N PHE A 39 6.80 -6.37 -2.25
CA PHE A 39 5.41 -6.71 -1.97
C PHE A 39 4.63 -6.82 -3.28
N LEU A 40 3.52 -7.57 -3.24
CA LEU A 40 2.58 -7.67 -4.34
C LEU A 40 1.44 -6.67 -4.11
N CYS A 41 1.18 -5.83 -5.10
CA CYS A 41 0.02 -4.94 -5.12
C CYS A 41 -0.95 -5.42 -6.20
N ILE A 42 -2.19 -5.69 -5.81
CA ILE A 42 -3.27 -6.12 -6.71
C ILE A 42 -4.34 -5.03 -6.67
N VAL A 43 -4.71 -4.52 -7.84
CA VAL A 43 -5.76 -3.50 -7.99
C VAL A 43 -6.88 -4.11 -8.81
N ASP A 44 -8.09 -4.11 -8.24
CA ASP A 44 -9.31 -4.52 -8.91
C ASP A 44 -10.39 -3.42 -8.71
N PRO A 45 -11.04 -2.93 -9.78
CA PRO A 45 -10.77 -3.24 -11.20
C PRO A 45 -9.36 -2.78 -11.63
N ALA A 46 -8.83 -3.41 -12.68
CA ALA A 46 -7.51 -3.06 -13.21
C ALA A 46 -7.42 -1.56 -13.55
N TRP A 47 -6.29 -0.96 -13.17
CA TRP A 47 -6.02 0.46 -13.39
C TRP A 47 -6.16 0.86 -14.86
N LYS A 48 -6.73 2.04 -15.10
CA LYS A 48 -6.75 2.69 -16.42
C LYS A 48 -6.30 4.13 -16.24
N LYS A 49 -5.53 4.64 -17.21
CA LYS A 49 -5.03 6.01 -17.21
C LYS A 49 -6.11 7.09 -17.02
N LYS A 50 -7.32 6.84 -17.53
CA LYS A 50 -8.46 7.77 -17.37
C LYS A 50 -9.03 7.83 -15.95
N ASP A 51 -8.72 6.83 -15.12
CA ASP A 51 -9.16 6.72 -13.74
C ASP A 51 -8.11 7.32 -12.78
N GLU A 52 -6.97 7.80 -13.30
CA GLU A 52 -5.92 8.46 -12.53
C GLU A 52 -6.25 9.95 -12.33
N GLU A 53 -6.26 10.39 -11.08
CA GLU A 53 -6.32 11.78 -10.68
C GLU A 53 -4.99 12.19 -10.05
N ILE A 54 -4.38 13.26 -10.56
CA ILE A 54 -3.18 13.87 -10.00
C ILE A 54 -3.62 15.09 -9.21
N LEU A 55 -3.52 15.00 -7.88
CA LEU A 55 -3.84 16.06 -6.93
C LEU A 55 -2.65 16.99 -6.66
#